data_AF-A0A537GE44-F1
#
_entry.id   AF-A0A537GE44-F1
#
_cell.length_a   1.000
_cell.length_b   1.000
_cell.length_c   1.000
_cell.angle_alpha   90.00
_cell.angle_beta   90.00
_cell.angle_gamma   90.00
#
_symmetry.space_group_name_H-M   'P 1'
#
loop_
_entity.id
_entity.type
_entity.pdbx_description
1 polymer ?
#
loop_
_entity_poly.entity_id
_entity_poly.type
_entity_poly.pdbx_seq_one_letter_code
_entity_poly.pdbx_strand_id
1 'polypeptide(L)'
;MGKAADAHSRQNPSARYRRLLDLYREMHVRGELTRGIAPERTFPGSSLLPQAHHVRRLVAQTGARSILDYGSGKGSQYRPLQLAENGVARWGSVQEYWGVERIVCFDPAYEPFSRPPQGRFDGVICTDVLEHCPEPDLPWIIAELFGFAGRFVFASIACHPAVKRLPNGENAHCTVRPPQFWAELLISAANGHPGVLWEARAYTKGSEGGEIRLGNAAGIELSPVAIA
;
A
#
# COMPACT_ATOMS: atom_id res chain seq x y z
N MET A 1 33.21 -7.63 -18.94
CA MET A 1 32.16 -8.30 -18.14
C MET A 1 32.05 -7.58 -16.81
N GLY A 2 31.13 -6.62 -16.71
CA GLY A 2 30.85 -5.96 -15.43
C GLY A 2 30.18 -6.95 -14.49
N LYS A 3 30.67 -7.09 -13.26
CA LYS A 3 29.97 -7.82 -12.22
C LYS A 3 28.56 -7.24 -12.13
N ALA A 4 27.53 -8.08 -12.29
CA ALA A 4 26.18 -7.70 -11.91
C ALA A 4 26.26 -7.21 -10.47
N ALA A 5 25.98 -5.93 -10.23
CA ALA A 5 25.82 -5.44 -8.86
C ALA A 5 24.74 -6.31 -8.21
N ASP A 6 25.03 -6.91 -7.06
CA ASP A 6 24.07 -7.75 -6.34
C ASP A 6 22.74 -6.98 -6.22
N ALA A 7 21.70 -7.47 -6.90
CA ALA A 7 20.40 -6.84 -6.85
C ALA A 7 19.88 -6.90 -5.41
N HIS A 8 19.35 -5.77 -4.90
CA HIS A 8 18.77 -5.72 -3.56
C HIS A 8 17.58 -6.68 -3.45
N SER A 9 17.33 -7.18 -2.23
CA SER A 9 16.24 -8.11 -1.92
C SER A 9 15.78 -7.95 -0.47
N ARG A 10 14.73 -8.65 -0.05
CA ARG A 10 14.32 -8.68 1.36
C ARG A 10 15.45 -9.12 2.29
N GLN A 11 16.27 -10.09 1.88
CA GLN A 11 17.38 -10.61 2.68
C GLN A 11 18.63 -9.72 2.59
N ASN A 12 18.78 -8.97 1.49
CA ASN A 12 19.86 -8.02 1.31
C ASN A 12 19.33 -6.65 0.83
N PRO A 13 18.56 -5.91 1.66
CA PRO A 13 17.99 -4.64 1.24
C PRO A 13 19.07 -3.56 1.24
N SER A 14 18.84 -2.44 0.56
CA SER A 14 19.82 -1.36 0.55
C SER A 14 20.07 -0.82 1.96
N ALA A 15 21.24 -0.21 2.16
CA ALA A 15 21.55 0.48 3.41
C ALA A 15 20.55 1.62 3.70
N ARG A 16 19.96 2.23 2.66
CA ARG A 16 18.95 3.28 2.82
C ARG A 16 17.63 2.70 3.33
N TYR A 17 17.19 1.55 2.79
CA TYR A 17 15.98 0.88 3.27
C TYR A 17 16.07 0.52 4.75
N ARG A 18 17.20 -0.06 5.19
CA ARG A 18 17.42 -0.41 6.61
C ARG A 18 17.31 0.82 7.53
N ARG A 19 17.94 1.94 7.14
CA ARG A 19 17.85 3.20 7.91
C ARG A 19 16.43 3.75 7.96
N LEU A 20 15.71 3.76 6.84
CA LEU A 20 14.32 4.21 6.80
C LEU A 20 13.44 3.32 7.68
N LEU A 21 13.66 2.01 7.66
CA LEU A 21 12.92 1.06 8.48
C LEU A 21 13.08 1.35 9.98
N ASP A 22 14.29 1.66 10.43
CA ASP A 22 14.57 2.03 11.82
C ASP A 22 13.88 3.36 12.21
N LEU A 23 13.84 4.33 11.29
CA LEU A 23 13.10 5.58 11.50
C LEU A 23 11.59 5.35 11.61
N TYR A 24 10.99 4.50 10.77
CA TYR A 24 9.57 4.16 10.88
C TYR A 24 9.25 3.41 12.17
N ARG A 25 10.12 2.49 12.60
CA ARG A 25 10.00 1.82 13.92
C ARG A 25 10.01 2.82 15.06
N GLU A 26 10.92 3.80 15.02
CA GLU A 26 10.96 4.88 16.01
C GLU A 26 9.64 5.66 16.02
N MET A 27 9.09 6.01 14.86
CA MET A 27 7.81 6.72 14.76
C MET A 27 6.63 5.90 15.29
N HIS A 28 6.66 4.56 15.16
CA HIS A 28 5.63 3.71 15.79
C HIS A 28 5.66 3.78 17.32
N VAL A 29 6.85 3.97 17.92
CA VAL A 29 7.07 4.01 19.38
C VAL A 29 6.88 5.42 19.95
N ARG A 30 7.42 6.44 19.27
CA ARG A 30 7.49 7.82 19.78
C ARG A 30 6.45 8.75 19.16
N GLY A 31 5.75 8.30 18.12
CA GLY A 31 4.86 9.13 17.33
C GLY A 31 5.59 9.99 16.31
N GLU A 32 4.84 10.83 15.61
CA GLU A 32 5.37 11.82 14.68
C GLU A 32 5.62 13.13 15.43
N LEU A 33 6.88 13.38 15.75
CA LEU A 33 7.28 14.45 16.67
C LEU A 33 7.04 15.85 16.09
N THR A 34 7.17 16.05 14.77
CA THR A 34 7.09 17.39 14.15
C THR A 34 5.70 18.00 14.28
N ARG A 35 4.65 17.20 14.15
CA ARG A 35 3.25 17.64 14.25
C ARG A 35 2.58 17.18 15.55
N GLY A 36 3.35 16.63 16.49
CA GLY A 36 2.83 16.17 17.79
C GLY A 36 1.79 15.05 17.68
N ILE A 37 1.91 14.15 16.70
CA ILE A 37 1.00 13.01 16.58
C ILE A 37 1.47 11.91 17.53
N ALA A 38 0.64 11.59 18.51
CA ALA A 38 0.92 10.53 19.48
C ALA A 38 1.20 9.16 18.80
N PRO A 39 1.99 8.27 19.44
CA PRO A 39 2.29 6.94 18.91
C PRO A 39 1.05 6.18 18.43
N GLU A 40 -0.03 6.17 19.22
CA GLU A 40 -1.26 5.41 18.97
C GLU A 40 -1.98 5.89 17.69
N ARG A 41 -1.76 7.15 17.32
CA ARG A 41 -2.36 7.79 16.13
C ARG A 41 -1.42 7.85 14.93
N THR A 42 -0.18 7.36 15.09
CA THR A 42 0.82 7.35 14.02
C THR A 42 0.65 6.10 13.16
N PHE A 43 0.43 6.27 11.86
CA PHE A 43 0.18 5.18 10.89
C PHE A 43 -0.99 4.25 11.26
N PRO A 44 -2.23 4.76 11.46
CA PRO A 44 -3.37 3.92 11.80
C PRO A 44 -3.93 3.11 10.60
N GLY A 45 -3.36 3.27 9.39
CA GLY A 45 -3.88 2.69 8.15
C GLY A 45 -5.01 3.49 7.50
N SER A 46 -5.11 4.79 7.80
CA SER A 46 -6.17 5.69 7.28
C SER A 46 -6.15 5.88 5.77
N SER A 47 -5.03 5.61 5.10
CA SER A 47 -4.89 5.76 3.65
C SER A 47 -5.69 4.70 2.87
N LEU A 48 -6.12 3.61 3.52
CA LEU A 48 -6.90 2.55 2.88
C LEU A 48 -8.33 2.97 2.52
N LEU A 49 -9.05 3.61 3.45
CA LEU A 49 -10.50 3.78 3.31
C LEU A 49 -10.92 4.55 2.04
N PRO A 50 -10.23 5.64 1.64
CA PRO A 50 -10.50 6.30 0.35
C PRO A 50 -10.41 5.36 -0.85
N GLN A 51 -9.56 4.32 -0.77
CA GLN A 51 -9.31 3.34 -1.82
C GLN A 51 -10.22 2.11 -1.76
N ALA A 52 -11.00 1.95 -0.68
CA ALA A 52 -11.71 0.70 -0.40
C ALA A 52 -12.65 0.28 -1.52
N HIS A 53 -13.26 1.24 -2.22
CA HIS A 53 -14.18 0.99 -3.33
C HIS A 53 -13.50 0.41 -4.58
N HIS A 54 -12.26 0.83 -4.90
CA HIS A 54 -11.46 0.20 -5.96
C HIS A 54 -11.12 -1.24 -5.60
N VAL A 55 -10.72 -1.49 -4.34
CA VAL A 55 -10.44 -2.84 -3.85
C VAL A 55 -11.70 -3.71 -3.90
N ARG A 56 -12.86 -3.19 -3.48
CA ARG A 56 -14.15 -3.90 -3.58
C ARG A 56 -14.47 -4.30 -5.02
N ARG A 57 -14.22 -3.41 -5.98
CA ARG A 57 -14.39 -3.71 -7.40
C ARG A 57 -13.49 -4.87 -7.85
N LEU A 58 -12.21 -4.83 -7.50
CA LEU A 58 -11.26 -5.90 -7.84
C LEU A 58 -11.65 -7.23 -7.18
N VAL A 59 -12.10 -7.20 -5.92
CA VAL A 59 -12.63 -8.37 -5.22
C VAL A 59 -13.80 -8.98 -5.97
N ALA A 60 -14.80 -8.16 -6.34
CA ALA A 60 -15.98 -8.63 -7.09
C ALA A 60 -15.62 -9.19 -8.46
N GLN A 61 -14.70 -8.54 -9.19
CA GLN A 61 -14.26 -8.98 -10.53
C GLN A 61 -13.50 -10.29 -10.51
N THR A 62 -12.72 -10.53 -9.46
CA THR A 62 -11.85 -11.70 -9.37
C THR A 62 -12.44 -12.82 -8.53
N GLY A 63 -13.47 -12.56 -7.73
CA GLY A 63 -13.97 -13.49 -6.72
C GLY A 63 -12.97 -13.75 -5.59
N ALA A 64 -12.11 -12.77 -5.28
CA ALA A 64 -11.10 -12.89 -4.22
C ALA A 64 -11.75 -13.09 -2.84
N ARG A 65 -11.17 -13.97 -2.01
CA ARG A 65 -11.66 -14.26 -0.66
C ARG A 65 -10.63 -13.96 0.43
N SER A 66 -9.37 -13.75 0.05
CA SER A 66 -8.29 -13.43 0.97
C SER A 66 -7.48 -12.23 0.48
N ILE A 67 -7.15 -11.31 1.40
CA ILE A 67 -6.35 -10.12 1.12
C ILE A 67 -5.13 -10.07 2.06
N LEU A 68 -3.98 -9.71 1.48
CA LEU A 68 -2.82 -9.20 2.22
C LEU A 68 -2.77 -7.68 2.10
N ASP A 69 -2.75 -6.98 3.22
CA ASP A 69 -2.46 -5.54 3.29
C ASP A 69 -0.98 -5.32 3.59
N TYR A 70 -0.22 -5.00 2.54
CA TYR A 70 1.23 -4.86 2.54
C TYR A 70 1.61 -3.40 2.85
N GLY A 71 2.01 -3.16 4.09
CA GLY A 71 2.21 -1.83 4.70
C GLY A 71 0.96 -1.32 5.40
N SER A 72 0.27 -2.18 6.15
CA SER A 72 -1.00 -1.88 6.81
C SER A 72 -0.92 -0.87 7.96
N GLY A 73 0.29 -0.42 8.34
CA GLY A 73 0.51 0.33 9.57
C GLY A 73 0.02 -0.48 10.77
N LYS A 74 -0.76 0.18 11.63
CA LYS A 74 -1.36 -0.44 12.83
C LYS A 74 -2.59 -1.30 12.58
N GLY A 75 -3.08 -1.42 11.34
CA GLY A 75 -4.26 -2.24 11.01
C GLY A 75 -5.58 -1.75 11.64
N SER A 76 -5.63 -0.51 12.14
CA SER A 76 -6.83 0.03 12.82
C SER A 76 -8.02 0.17 11.89
N GLN A 77 -7.79 0.29 10.58
CA GLN A 77 -8.79 0.30 9.51
C GLN A 77 -9.64 -0.99 9.43
N TYR A 78 -9.20 -2.08 10.06
CA TYR A 78 -9.91 -3.35 10.11
C TYR A 78 -10.68 -3.59 11.41
N ARG A 79 -10.62 -2.66 12.36
CA ARG A 79 -11.49 -2.70 13.55
C ARG A 79 -12.94 -2.43 13.14
N PRO A 80 -13.94 -2.81 13.98
CA PRO A 80 -15.33 -2.48 13.72
C PRO A 80 -15.51 -1.00 13.36
N LEU A 81 -16.14 -0.76 12.21
CA LEU A 81 -16.31 0.55 11.60
C LEU A 81 -17.59 0.52 10.76
N GLN A 82 -18.55 1.38 11.11
CA GLN A 82 -19.79 1.46 10.34
C GLN A 82 -19.54 2.20 9.03
N LEU A 83 -19.71 1.47 7.92
CA LEU A 83 -19.61 2.00 6.58
C LEU A 83 -21.01 2.21 6.00
N ALA A 84 -21.19 3.36 5.36
CA ALA A 84 -22.44 3.79 4.76
C ALA A 84 -22.34 3.92 3.24
N GLU A 85 -23.43 3.55 2.56
CA GLU A 85 -23.67 3.82 1.15
C GLU A 85 -24.88 4.73 1.04
N ASN A 86 -24.72 5.88 0.39
CA ASN A 86 -25.77 6.90 0.26
C ASN A 86 -26.36 7.33 1.62
N GLY A 87 -25.52 7.46 2.64
CA GLY A 87 -25.92 7.86 3.99
C GLY A 87 -26.58 6.77 4.83
N VAL A 88 -26.70 5.55 4.30
CA VAL A 88 -27.30 4.40 5.02
C VAL A 88 -26.20 3.43 5.43
N ALA A 89 -26.09 3.19 6.74
CA ALA A 89 -25.21 2.19 7.33
C ALA A 89 -25.51 0.79 6.76
N ARG A 90 -24.49 0.13 6.19
CA ARG A 90 -24.64 -1.19 5.53
C ARG A 90 -23.65 -2.25 5.93
N TRP A 91 -22.44 -1.87 6.36
CA TRP A 91 -21.40 -2.82 6.75
C TRP A 91 -20.73 -2.38 8.05
N GLY A 92 -20.46 -3.33 8.95
CA GLY A 92 -19.81 -3.09 10.24
C GLY A 92 -18.28 -3.15 10.19
N SER A 93 -17.69 -3.41 9.02
CA SER A 93 -16.23 -3.39 8.82
C SER A 93 -15.85 -3.26 7.35
N VAL A 94 -14.57 -2.94 7.09
CA VAL A 94 -13.98 -3.01 5.73
C VAL A 94 -14.02 -4.45 5.17
N GLN A 95 -13.81 -5.45 6.03
CA GLN A 95 -13.87 -6.86 5.62
C GLN A 95 -15.24 -7.24 5.09
N GLU A 96 -16.30 -6.85 5.80
CA GLU A 96 -17.68 -7.09 5.39
C GLU A 96 -18.04 -6.31 4.12
N TYR A 97 -17.59 -5.05 4.00
CA TYR A 97 -17.77 -4.25 2.80
C TYR A 97 -17.14 -4.89 1.56
N TRP A 98 -15.96 -5.48 1.70
CA TRP A 98 -15.31 -6.22 0.60
C TRP A 98 -15.92 -7.60 0.36
N GLY A 99 -16.56 -8.21 1.36
CA GLY A 99 -17.06 -9.58 1.26
C GLY A 99 -15.96 -10.63 1.20
N VAL A 100 -14.84 -10.40 1.92
CA VAL A 100 -13.70 -11.34 1.98
C VAL A 100 -13.67 -12.11 3.30
N GLU A 101 -13.16 -13.33 3.26
CA GLU A 101 -13.11 -14.25 4.40
C GLU A 101 -11.90 -13.97 5.31
N ARG A 102 -10.79 -13.49 4.73
CA ARG A 102 -9.55 -13.28 5.48
C ARG A 102 -8.81 -12.02 5.04
N ILE A 103 -8.35 -11.25 6.01
CA ILE A 103 -7.40 -10.15 5.82
C ILE A 103 -6.18 -10.43 6.69
N VAL A 104 -4.98 -10.26 6.13
CA VAL A 104 -3.71 -10.34 6.86
C VAL A 104 -2.99 -9.01 6.73
N CYS A 105 -2.61 -8.44 7.87
CA CYS A 105 -1.82 -7.22 7.96
C CYS A 105 -0.33 -7.55 7.91
N PHE A 106 0.44 -6.77 7.18
CA PHE A 106 1.89 -6.78 7.20
C PHE A 106 2.42 -5.35 7.24
N ASP A 107 3.35 -5.07 8.13
CA ASP A 107 4.10 -3.82 8.15
C ASP A 107 5.49 -4.09 8.76
N PRO A 108 6.59 -3.98 7.99
CA PRO A 108 7.92 -4.35 8.46
C PRO A 108 8.44 -3.47 9.62
N ALA A 109 7.82 -2.31 9.85
CA ALA A 109 8.19 -1.36 10.90
C ALA A 109 7.32 -1.49 12.17
N TYR A 110 6.30 -2.35 12.18
CA TYR A 110 5.34 -2.43 13.28
C TYR A 110 5.10 -3.85 13.78
N GLU A 111 5.47 -4.12 15.03
CA GLU A 111 4.93 -5.27 15.76
C GLU A 111 3.45 -5.01 16.12
N PRO A 112 2.53 -5.97 15.91
CA PRO A 112 2.76 -7.39 15.68
C PRO A 112 2.79 -7.84 14.21
N PHE A 113 2.75 -6.91 13.25
CA PHE A 113 2.62 -7.19 11.81
C PHE A 113 3.95 -7.23 11.05
N SER A 114 5.08 -7.24 11.76
CA SER A 114 6.43 -7.18 11.18
C SER A 114 6.88 -8.47 10.51
N ARG A 115 6.23 -9.60 10.84
CA ARG A 115 6.61 -10.92 10.33
C ARG A 115 6.26 -11.03 8.86
N PRO A 116 7.21 -11.42 7.98
CA PRO A 116 6.94 -11.61 6.58
C PRO A 116 5.72 -12.51 6.34
N PRO A 117 4.81 -12.16 5.41
CA PRO A 117 3.66 -12.99 5.08
C PRO A 117 4.09 -14.37 4.59
N GLN A 118 3.28 -15.38 4.91
CA GLN A 118 3.48 -16.75 4.43
C GLN A 118 2.35 -17.15 3.48
N GLY A 119 2.70 -17.85 2.41
CA GLY A 119 1.75 -18.35 1.41
C GLY A 119 1.34 -17.30 0.38
N ARG A 120 0.21 -17.55 -0.28
CA ARG A 120 -0.39 -16.65 -1.29
C ARG A 120 -1.77 -16.19 -0.84
N PHE A 121 -2.21 -15.07 -1.42
CA PHE A 121 -3.49 -14.42 -1.15
C PHE A 121 -4.20 -14.16 -2.47
N ASP A 122 -5.53 -14.11 -2.50
CA ASP A 122 -6.23 -13.78 -3.74
C ASP A 122 -5.94 -12.34 -4.17
N GLY A 123 -5.93 -11.40 -3.22
CA GLY A 123 -5.58 -10.00 -3.43
C GLY A 123 -4.38 -9.56 -2.59
N VAL A 124 -3.54 -8.70 -3.13
CA VAL A 124 -2.51 -7.97 -2.37
C VAL A 124 -2.74 -6.48 -2.57
N ILE A 125 -2.83 -5.73 -1.48
CA ILE A 125 -3.02 -4.29 -1.52
C ILE A 125 -1.83 -3.59 -0.87
N CYS A 126 -1.48 -2.40 -1.35
CA CYS A 126 -0.36 -1.62 -0.84
C CYS A 126 -0.69 -0.11 -0.95
N THR A 127 -1.15 0.49 0.14
CA THR A 127 -1.70 1.86 0.10
C THR A 127 -0.81 2.85 0.83
N ASP A 128 -0.21 3.81 0.10
CA ASP A 128 0.59 4.91 0.66
C ASP A 128 1.88 4.38 1.35
N VAL A 129 2.66 3.59 0.59
CA VAL A 129 3.81 2.79 1.07
C VAL A 129 4.99 2.82 0.09
N LEU A 130 4.74 2.67 -1.22
CA LEU A 130 5.81 2.53 -2.21
C LEU A 130 6.69 3.79 -2.31
N GLU A 131 6.11 4.97 -2.21
CA GLU A 131 6.77 6.29 -2.15
C GLU A 131 7.67 6.46 -0.90
N HIS A 132 7.43 5.67 0.15
CA HIS A 132 8.24 5.61 1.36
C HIS A 132 9.46 4.68 1.21
N CYS A 133 9.50 3.88 0.14
CA CYS A 133 10.59 2.95 -0.14
C CYS A 133 11.62 3.61 -1.07
N PRO A 134 12.94 3.40 -0.83
CA PRO A 134 13.98 3.96 -1.68
C PRO A 134 14.03 3.22 -3.02
N GLU A 135 14.32 3.96 -4.09
CA GLU A 135 14.30 3.43 -5.46
C GLU A 135 15.07 2.11 -5.70
N PRO A 136 16.27 1.89 -5.13
CA PRO A 136 16.99 0.63 -5.34
C PRO A 136 16.25 -0.61 -4.81
N ASP A 137 15.31 -0.43 -3.88
CA ASP A 137 14.54 -1.51 -3.27
C ASP A 137 13.16 -1.71 -3.89
N LEU A 138 12.67 -0.74 -4.66
CA LEU A 138 11.35 -0.83 -5.30
C LEU A 138 11.17 -2.05 -6.19
N PRO A 139 12.14 -2.46 -7.04
CA PRO A 139 11.96 -3.61 -7.92
C PRO A 139 11.62 -4.89 -7.15
N TRP A 140 12.32 -5.18 -6.04
CA TRP A 140 12.05 -6.39 -5.28
C TRP A 140 10.80 -6.28 -4.41
N ILE A 141 10.50 -5.10 -3.85
CA ILE A 141 9.28 -4.88 -3.06
C ILE A 141 8.05 -5.07 -3.94
N ILE A 142 8.04 -4.48 -5.14
CA ILE A 142 6.92 -4.61 -6.08
C ILE A 142 6.83 -6.05 -6.58
N ALA A 143 7.96 -6.71 -6.89
CA ALA A 143 7.95 -8.12 -7.24
C ALA A 143 7.35 -9.00 -6.13
N GLU A 144 7.57 -8.70 -4.86
CA GLU A 144 6.93 -9.42 -3.75
C GLU A 144 5.41 -9.23 -3.72
N LEU A 145 4.88 -8.03 -4.02
CA LEU A 145 3.43 -7.82 -4.10
C LEU A 145 2.79 -8.81 -5.09
N PHE A 146 3.37 -8.94 -6.27
CA PHE A 146 2.91 -9.90 -7.29
C PHE A 146 3.21 -11.36 -6.91
N GLY A 147 4.34 -11.62 -6.24
CA GLY A 147 4.71 -12.93 -5.72
C GLY A 147 3.66 -13.50 -4.76
N PHE A 148 3.09 -12.65 -3.90
CA PHE A 148 2.02 -13.02 -2.97
C PHE A 148 0.63 -13.09 -3.63
N ALA A 149 0.39 -12.42 -4.76
CA ALA A 149 -0.93 -12.24 -5.36
C ALA A 149 -1.39 -13.39 -6.28
N GLY A 150 -2.57 -13.95 -5.98
CA GLY A 150 -3.24 -15.00 -6.75
C GLY A 150 -4.11 -14.48 -7.88
N ARG A 151 -4.80 -13.34 -7.67
CA ARG A 151 -5.79 -12.80 -8.60
C ARG A 151 -5.60 -11.31 -8.87
N PHE A 152 -5.30 -10.50 -7.85
CA PHE A 152 -5.02 -9.09 -8.09
C PHE A 152 -3.98 -8.44 -7.18
N VAL A 153 -3.39 -7.35 -7.68
CA VAL A 153 -2.61 -6.36 -6.92
C VAL A 153 -3.30 -4.99 -7.00
N PHE A 154 -3.40 -4.27 -5.89
CA PHE A 154 -3.83 -2.88 -5.87
C PHE A 154 -2.79 -2.01 -5.15
N ALA A 155 -2.48 -0.83 -5.69
CA ALA A 155 -1.64 0.15 -4.99
C ALA A 155 -2.21 1.57 -5.05
N SER A 156 -1.98 2.36 -4.01
CA SER A 156 -2.14 3.82 -4.06
C SER A 156 -0.81 4.48 -3.77
N ILE A 157 -0.39 5.42 -4.62
CA ILE A 157 0.97 5.96 -4.62
C ILE A 157 0.93 7.48 -4.75
N ALA A 158 1.46 8.20 -3.77
CA ALA A 158 1.67 9.63 -3.84
C ALA A 158 2.90 9.96 -4.70
N CYS A 159 2.67 10.68 -5.80
CA CYS A 159 3.71 11.23 -6.68
C CYS A 159 4.12 12.66 -6.25
N HIS A 160 3.98 12.98 -4.97
CA HIS A 160 4.30 14.29 -4.40
C HIS A 160 4.90 14.14 -3.00
N PRO A 161 5.59 15.16 -2.45
CA PRO A 161 6.12 15.12 -1.10
C PRO A 161 5.05 14.85 -0.04
N ALA A 162 5.43 14.13 1.02
CA ALA A 162 4.61 13.93 2.20
C ALA A 162 4.42 15.25 2.94
N VAL A 163 3.33 15.35 3.69
CA VAL A 163 3.24 16.38 4.75
C VAL A 163 4.06 15.97 5.99
N LYS A 164 4.28 14.67 6.17
CA LYS A 164 4.99 14.07 7.31
C LYS A 164 6.50 14.15 7.14
N ARG A 165 7.21 14.33 8.25
CA ARG A 165 8.67 14.25 8.31
C ARG A 165 9.11 13.07 9.17
N LEU A 166 10.28 12.53 8.85
CA LEU A 166 10.95 11.49 9.63
C LEU A 166 11.68 12.11 10.83
N PRO A 167 12.06 11.32 11.86
CA PRO A 167 12.79 11.82 13.03
C PRO A 167 14.09 12.55 12.70
N ASN A 168 14.72 12.22 11.57
CA ASN A 168 15.92 12.89 11.09
C ASN A 168 15.66 14.17 10.24
N GLY A 169 14.40 14.60 10.13
CA GLY A 169 13.98 15.81 9.40
C GLY A 169 13.69 15.63 7.91
N GLU A 170 14.06 14.48 7.32
CA GLU A 170 13.76 14.15 5.92
C GLU A 170 12.24 14.09 5.66
N ASN A 171 11.84 14.28 4.40
CA ASN A 171 10.46 14.03 4.00
C ASN A 171 10.17 12.52 4.02
N ALA A 172 8.99 12.11 4.51
CA ALA A 172 8.65 10.69 4.60
C ALA A 172 8.54 10.01 3.22
N HIS A 173 8.15 10.74 2.17
CA HIS A 173 8.18 10.22 0.80
C HIS A 173 9.59 10.39 0.25
N CYS A 174 10.42 9.37 0.43
CA CYS A 174 11.81 9.40 -0.01
C CYS A 174 11.96 9.19 -1.53
N THR A 175 10.93 8.65 -2.19
CA THR A 175 10.83 8.50 -3.63
C THR A 175 9.63 9.27 -4.15
N VAL A 176 9.88 10.44 -4.74
CA VAL A 176 8.86 11.26 -5.41
C VAL A 176 9.13 11.20 -6.91
N ARG A 177 8.32 10.42 -7.62
CA ARG A 177 8.47 10.14 -9.06
C ARG A 177 7.13 10.29 -9.78
N PRO A 178 7.13 10.62 -11.08
CA PRO A 178 5.90 10.75 -11.85
C PRO A 178 5.21 9.39 -12.06
N PRO A 179 3.90 9.36 -12.36
CA PRO A 179 3.12 8.14 -12.59
C PRO A 179 3.77 7.14 -13.56
N GLN A 180 4.44 7.62 -14.62
CA GLN A 180 5.09 6.78 -15.63
C GLN A 180 6.19 5.90 -15.02
N PHE A 181 6.98 6.42 -14.08
CA PHE A 181 8.00 5.63 -13.37
C PHE A 181 7.39 4.46 -12.61
N TRP A 182 6.26 4.70 -11.93
CA TRP A 182 5.55 3.65 -11.20
C TRP A 182 4.92 2.63 -12.14
N ALA A 183 4.37 3.08 -13.28
CA ALA A 183 3.81 2.21 -14.31
C ALA A 183 4.87 1.23 -14.86
N GLU A 184 6.08 1.72 -15.18
CA GLU A 184 7.17 0.88 -15.67
C GLU A 184 7.57 -0.22 -14.69
N LEU A 185 7.70 0.11 -13.40
CA LEU A 185 8.01 -0.88 -12.35
C LEU A 185 6.89 -1.92 -12.18
N LEU A 186 5.63 -1.47 -12.15
CA LEU A 186 4.48 -2.36 -12.00
C LEU A 186 4.30 -3.27 -13.23
N ILE A 187 4.47 -2.75 -14.45
CA ILE A 187 4.45 -3.54 -15.69
C ILE A 187 5.56 -4.59 -15.67
N SER A 188 6.77 -4.19 -15.30
CA SER A 188 7.93 -5.09 -15.22
C SER A 188 7.65 -6.29 -14.29
N ALA A 189 7.10 -6.03 -13.10
CA ALA A 189 6.71 -7.09 -12.17
C ALA A 189 5.53 -7.92 -12.70
N ALA A 190 4.50 -7.28 -13.27
CA ALA A 190 3.31 -7.95 -13.78
C ALA A 190 3.60 -8.92 -14.94
N ASN A 191 4.66 -8.69 -15.73
CA ASN A 191 5.06 -9.58 -16.83
C ASN A 191 5.35 -11.01 -16.37
N GLY A 192 5.79 -11.21 -15.12
CA GLY A 192 5.98 -12.54 -14.52
C GLY A 192 4.68 -13.21 -14.05
N HIS A 193 3.56 -12.50 -14.08
CA HIS A 193 2.29 -12.89 -13.47
C HIS A 193 1.07 -12.59 -14.40
N PRO A 194 1.01 -13.17 -15.62
CA PRO A 194 0.01 -12.80 -16.63
C PRO A 194 -1.45 -13.05 -16.21
N GLY A 195 -1.71 -13.90 -15.21
CA GLY A 195 -3.05 -14.16 -14.66
C GLY A 195 -3.47 -13.24 -13.51
N VAL A 196 -2.61 -12.29 -13.10
CA VAL A 196 -2.89 -11.37 -11.99
C VAL A 196 -3.31 -10.02 -12.57
N LEU A 197 -4.53 -9.59 -12.24
CA LEU A 197 -4.99 -8.23 -12.51
C LEU A 197 -4.21 -7.25 -11.62
N TRP A 198 -3.93 -6.06 -12.11
CA TRP A 198 -3.34 -5.03 -11.26
C TRP A 198 -3.87 -3.66 -11.58
N GLU A 199 -3.88 -2.83 -10.56
CA GLU A 199 -4.25 -1.43 -10.64
C GLU A 199 -3.43 -0.61 -9.65
N ALA A 200 -3.01 0.58 -10.07
CA ALA A 200 -2.47 1.58 -9.17
C ALA A 200 -3.13 2.94 -9.37
N ARG A 201 -3.37 3.64 -8.27
CA ARG A 201 -3.81 5.05 -8.25
C ARG A 201 -2.62 5.93 -7.91
N ALA A 202 -2.14 6.67 -8.91
CA ALA A 202 -1.01 7.59 -8.77
C ALA A 202 -1.51 9.03 -8.59
N TYR A 203 -1.16 9.66 -7.46
CA TYR A 203 -1.67 10.97 -7.07
C TYR A 203 -0.64 12.07 -7.27
N THR A 204 -0.94 13.06 -8.11
CA THR A 204 -0.08 14.23 -8.36
C THR A 204 -0.62 15.49 -7.67
N LYS A 205 0.25 16.48 -7.39
CA LYS A 205 -0.13 17.81 -6.91
C LYS A 205 0.33 18.89 -7.88
N GLY A 206 -0.46 19.94 -8.09
CA GLY A 206 -0.14 21.07 -8.97
C GLY A 206 -1.38 21.60 -9.71
N SER A 207 -1.18 22.48 -10.68
CA SER A 207 -2.23 23.00 -11.57
C SER A 207 -2.89 21.92 -12.43
N GLU A 208 -2.19 20.82 -12.67
CA GLU A 208 -2.67 19.59 -13.31
C GLU A 208 -2.88 18.46 -12.29
N GLY A 209 -3.02 18.79 -11.01
CA GLY A 209 -3.16 17.83 -9.92
C GLY A 209 -4.38 16.92 -10.13
N GLY A 210 -4.19 15.62 -9.89
CA GLY A 210 -5.24 14.64 -10.12
C GLY A 210 -4.82 13.22 -9.76
N GLU A 211 -5.75 12.30 -10.00
CA GLU A 211 -5.55 10.86 -9.87
C GLU A 211 -5.35 10.26 -11.27
N ILE A 212 -4.28 9.51 -11.43
CA ILE A 212 -4.01 8.75 -12.65
C ILE A 212 -4.16 7.26 -12.33
N ARG A 213 -5.10 6.61 -13.01
CA ARG A 213 -5.28 5.15 -12.97
C ARG A 213 -4.26 4.49 -13.88
N LEU A 214 -3.50 3.56 -13.33
CA LEU A 214 -2.56 2.69 -14.02
C LEU A 214 -3.05 1.24 -13.88
N GLY A 215 -2.79 0.38 -14.85
CA GLY A 215 -3.06 -1.04 -14.73
C GLY A 215 -3.82 -1.66 -15.89
N ASN A 216 -4.08 -2.96 -15.77
CA ASN A 216 -4.82 -3.76 -16.75
C ASN A 216 -6.24 -4.12 -16.26
N ALA A 217 -6.59 -3.80 -15.01
CA ALA A 217 -7.94 -3.99 -14.51
C ALA A 217 -8.92 -3.04 -15.22
N ALA A 218 -10.03 -3.57 -15.72
CA ALA A 218 -11.10 -2.80 -16.36
C ALA A 218 -12.33 -2.71 -15.45
N GLY A 219 -13.45 -2.17 -15.94
CA GLY A 219 -14.76 -2.21 -15.27
C GLY A 219 -15.24 -0.87 -14.69
N ILE A 220 -16.53 -0.86 -14.31
CA ILE A 220 -17.26 0.32 -13.84
C ILE A 220 -16.76 0.72 -12.45
N GLU A 221 -16.36 1.97 -12.26
CA GLU A 221 -15.97 2.49 -10.95
C GLU A 221 -17.14 2.47 -9.96
N LEU A 222 -16.86 2.04 -8.74
CA LEU A 222 -17.81 2.13 -7.64
C LEU A 222 -17.68 3.51 -6.98
N SER A 223 -18.75 4.02 -6.38
CA SER A 223 -18.65 5.23 -5.57
C SER A 223 -17.85 4.98 -4.30
N PRO A 224 -17.08 5.98 -3.80
CA PRO A 224 -16.44 5.90 -2.49
C PRO A 224 -17.44 5.60 -1.38
N VAL A 225 -17.01 4.80 -0.41
CA VAL A 225 -17.77 4.52 0.82
C VAL A 225 -17.44 5.55 1.90
N ALA A 226 -18.41 5.91 2.72
CA ALA A 226 -18.22 6.83 3.85
C ALA A 226 -18.29 6.09 5.19
N ILE A 227 -17.66 6.65 6.21
CA ILE A 227 -17.95 6.27 7.61
C ILE A 227 -19.30 6.88 7.96
N ALA A 228 -20.19 6.08 8.53
CA ALA A 228 -21.52 6.51 8.99
C ALA A 228 -21.43 7.42 10.21
#